data_AF-A0A952JZZ8-F1
#
_entry.id   AF-A0A952JZZ8-F1
#
_cell.length_a   1.000
_cell.length_b   1.000
_cell.length_c   1.000
_cell.angle_alpha   90.00
_cell.angle_beta   90.00
_cell.angle_gamma   90.00
#
_symmetry.space_group_name_H-M   'P 1'
#
loop_
_entity.id
_entity.type
_entity.pdbx_description
1 polymer ?
#
loop_
_entity_poly.entity_id
_entity_poly.type
_entity_poly.pdbx_seq_one_letter_code
_entity_poly.pdbx_strand_id
1 'polypeptide(L)' 'GREARMANAYPDTDVLVFGHSHIPWDTTAKTGLRLLNPGSPTDRRRQPFCTYMTATVGNAALSDVVLHNLERHA' A
#
# COMPACT_ATOMS: atom_id res chain seq x y z
N GLY A 1 -13.42 -9.49 5.04
CA GLY A 1 -12.55 -8.66 4.18
C GLY A 1 -11.10 -8.79 4.60
N ARG A 2 -10.15 -8.40 3.75
CA ARG A 2 -8.70 -8.40 4.09
C ARG A 2 -8.42 -7.51 5.29
N GLU A 3 -9.04 -6.34 5.34
CA GLU A 3 -8.94 -5.33 6.39
C GLU A 3 -9.24 -5.93 7.77
N ALA A 4 -10.41 -6.57 7.91
CA ALA A 4 -10.81 -7.19 9.19
C ALA A 4 -9.88 -8.32 9.63
N ARG A 5 -9.39 -9.14 8.69
CA ARG A 5 -8.44 -10.22 8.99
C ARG A 5 -7.10 -9.67 9.47
N MET A 6 -6.58 -8.63 8.82
CA MET A 6 -5.29 -8.03 9.18
C MET A 6 -5.40 -7.21 10.47
N ALA A 7 -6.49 -6.48 10.68
CA ALA A 7 -6.74 -5.77 11.95
C ALA A 7 -6.79 -6.73 13.15
N ASN A 8 -7.35 -7.94 12.99
CA ASN A 8 -7.35 -8.94 14.05
C ASN A 8 -5.98 -9.60 14.27
N ALA A 9 -5.18 -9.76 13.21
CA ALA A 9 -3.85 -10.36 13.29
C ALA A 9 -2.78 -9.39 13.82
N TYR A 10 -2.97 -8.08 13.56
CA TYR A 10 -2.04 -7.01 13.90
C TYR A 10 -2.80 -5.88 14.63
N PRO A 11 -3.32 -6.14 15.85
CA PRO A 11 -4.18 -5.18 16.56
C PRO A 11 -3.46 -3.89 16.95
N ASP A 12 -2.15 -3.95 17.16
CA ASP A 12 -1.32 -2.84 17.65
C ASP A 12 -0.49 -2.18 16.53
N THR A 13 -0.88 -2.41 15.26
CA THR A 13 -0.15 -1.87 14.09
C THR A 13 -0.95 -0.75 13.44
N ASP A 14 -0.30 0.37 13.19
CA ASP A 14 -0.91 1.52 12.50
C ASP A 14 -0.88 1.35 10.97
N VAL A 15 0.18 0.75 10.43
CA VAL A 15 0.41 0.60 8.99
C VAL A 15 0.95 -0.79 8.66
N LEU A 16 0.27 -1.52 7.79
CA LEU A 16 0.70 -2.81 7.24
C LEU A 16 1.06 -2.65 5.76
N VAL A 17 2.34 -2.76 5.44
CA VAL A 17 2.83 -2.80 4.06
C VAL A 17 2.93 -4.24 3.57
N PHE A 18 2.33 -4.55 2.41
CA PHE A 18 2.30 -5.89 1.84
C PHE A 18 2.48 -5.86 0.31
N GLY A 19 2.69 -7.02 -0.31
CA GLY A 19 3.03 -7.13 -1.74
C GLY A 19 2.45 -8.36 -2.43
N HIS A 20 3.22 -8.96 -3.34
CA HIS A 20 2.95 -10.20 -4.10
C HIS A 20 1.84 -10.15 -5.16
N SER A 21 0.77 -9.37 -4.96
CA SER A 21 -0.31 -9.24 -5.95
C SER A 21 0.05 -8.39 -7.16
N HIS A 22 0.99 -7.43 -6.97
CA HIS A 22 1.32 -6.35 -7.90
C HIS A 22 0.16 -5.36 -8.11
N ILE A 23 -0.91 -5.45 -7.32
CA ILE A 23 -2.07 -4.55 -7.39
C ILE A 23 -1.88 -3.45 -6.33
N PRO A 24 -1.78 -2.17 -6.74
CA PRO A 24 -1.74 -1.06 -5.80
C PRO A 24 -2.92 -1.09 -4.83
N TRP A 25 -2.67 -0.80 -3.56
CA TRP A 25 -3.70 -0.87 -2.53
C TRP A 25 -3.46 0.20 -1.46
N ASP A 26 -4.51 0.91 -1.09
CA ASP A 26 -4.53 1.85 0.02
C ASP A 26 -5.94 1.85 0.62
N THR A 27 -6.13 1.14 1.73
CA THR A 27 -7.40 1.13 2.48
C THR A 27 -7.16 1.19 3.97
N THR A 28 -8.15 1.64 4.72
CA THR A 28 -8.10 1.71 6.18
C THR A 28 -9.17 0.80 6.79
N ALA A 29 -8.76 -0.07 7.71
CA ALA A 29 -9.69 -0.89 8.48
C ALA A 29 -10.49 -0.04 9.48
N LYS A 30 -11.63 -0.55 9.95
CA LYS A 30 -12.46 0.14 10.95
C LYS A 30 -11.73 0.43 12.27
N THR A 31 -10.66 -0.31 12.56
CA THR A 31 -9.81 -0.13 13.75
C THR A 31 -8.76 0.97 13.58
N GLY A 32 -8.59 1.54 12.39
CA GLY A 32 -7.56 2.54 12.07
C GLY A 32 -6.33 1.97 11.36
N LEU A 33 -6.10 0.65 11.38
CA LEU A 33 -4.99 0.02 10.64
C LEU A 33 -5.09 0.35 9.14
N ARG A 34 -4.05 0.99 8.59
CA ARG A 34 -3.92 1.27 7.15
C ARG A 34 -3.15 0.17 6.44
N LEU A 35 -3.69 -0.34 5.34
CA LEU A 35 -3.11 -1.40 4.53
C LEU A 35 -2.57 -0.82 3.22
N LEU A 36 -1.27 -0.95 2.99
CA LEU A 36 -0.59 -0.41 1.81
C LEU A 36 0.04 -1.51 0.96
N ASN A 37 -0.20 -1.47 -0.33
CA ASN A 37 0.56 -2.25 -1.31
C ASN A 37 1.05 -1.30 -2.41
N PRO A 38 2.37 -1.14 -2.60
CA PRO A 38 2.91 -0.22 -3.60
C PRO A 38 2.71 -0.71 -5.04
N GLY A 39 2.21 -1.92 -5.24
CA GLY A 39 2.19 -2.60 -6.54
C GLY A 39 3.56 -3.18 -6.86
N SER A 40 4.02 -3.01 -8.10
CA SER A 40 5.32 -3.49 -8.54
C SER A 40 5.98 -2.50 -9.49
N PRO A 41 7.24 -2.10 -9.24
CA PRO A 41 7.93 -1.11 -10.07
C PRO A 41 8.45 -1.69 -11.38
N THR A 42 8.56 -3.01 -11.50
CA THR A 42 9.22 -3.68 -12.64
C THR A 42 8.34 -4.67 -13.38
N ASP A 43 7.29 -5.20 -12.74
CA ASP A 43 6.33 -6.13 -13.34
C ASP A 43 4.90 -5.70 -13.04
N ARG A 44 4.21 -5.05 -13.97
CA ARG A 44 2.81 -4.64 -13.76
C ARG A 44 1.81 -5.80 -13.73
N ARG A 45 2.19 -7.00 -14.17
CA ARG A 45 1.27 -8.09 -14.52
C ARG A 45 0.11 -7.59 -15.39
N ARG A 46 -1.09 -7.52 -14.81
CA ARG A 46 -2.33 -7.07 -15.48
C ARG A 46 -2.69 -5.61 -15.15
N GLN A 47 -1.96 -4.93 -14.28
CA GLN A 47 -2.20 -3.53 -13.94
C GLN A 47 -1.83 -2.60 -15.10
N PRO A 48 -2.44 -1.42 -15.23
CA PRO A 48 -2.16 -0.49 -16.32
C PRO A 48 -0.73 0.06 -16.30
N PHE A 49 -0.14 0.26 -15.10
CA PHE A 49 1.19 0.85 -14.93
C PHE A 49 2.06 0.02 -13.98
N CYS A 50 3.38 0.09 -14.14
CA CYS A 50 4.29 -0.23 -13.04
C CYS A 50 4.19 0.88 -11.99
N THR A 51 4.27 0.55 -10.71
CA THR A 51 4.05 1.52 -9.65
C THR A 51 5.03 1.35 -8.49
N TYR A 52 5.25 2.45 -7.78
CA TYR A 52 5.82 2.46 -6.44
C TYR A 52 5.06 3.47 -5.58
N MET A 53 5.24 3.41 -4.26
CA MET A 53 4.57 4.30 -3.33
C MET A 53 5.61 5.01 -2.46
N THR A 54 5.40 6.30 -2.22
CA THR A 54 6.13 7.06 -1.20
C THR A 54 5.20 7.38 -0.06
N ALA A 55 5.75 7.49 1.15
CA ALA A 55 5.04 7.99 2.32
C ALA A 55 6.04 8.64 3.28
N THR A 56 5.57 9.62 4.05
CA THR A 56 6.34 10.27 5.11
C THR A 56 5.91 9.69 6.46
N VAL A 57 6.87 9.32 7.30
CA VAL A 57 6.61 8.95 8.70
C VAL A 57 7.26 9.99 9.59
N GLY A 58 6.45 10.66 10.41
CA GLY A 58 6.91 11.70 11.33
C GLY A 58 5.84 12.01 12.36
N ASN A 59 6.26 12.48 13.54
CA ASN A 59 5.33 12.83 14.64
C ASN A 59 4.32 11.71 14.97
N ALA A 60 4.78 10.46 14.98
CA ALA A 60 3.95 9.27 15.20
C ALA A 60 2.77 9.11 14.20
N ALA A 61 2.87 9.71 13.02
CA ALA A 61 1.84 9.64 11.97
C ALA A 61 2.44 9.30 10.61
N LEU A 62 1.62 8.68 9.77
CA LEU A 62 1.89 8.46 8.35
C LEU A 62 1.18 9.54 7.52
N SER A 63 1.93 10.29 6.72
CA SER A 63 1.41 11.30 5.80
C SER A 63 1.94 11.09 4.37
N ASP A 64 1.46 11.92 3.43
CA ASP A 64 1.99 12.02 2.06
C ASP A 64 2.12 10.69 1.33
N VAL A 65 1.13 9.81 1.55
CA VAL A 65 1.04 8.53 0.84
C VAL A 65 0.66 8.83 -0.60
N VAL A 66 1.62 8.66 -1.51
CA VAL A 66 1.45 8.93 -2.94
C VAL A 66 1.82 7.68 -3.73
N LEU A 67 0.91 7.25 -4.60
CA LEU A 67 1.16 6.21 -5.59
C LEU A 67 1.70 6.86 -6.87
N HIS A 68 2.88 6.42 -7.30
CA HIS A 68 3.54 6.89 -8.50
C HIS A 68 3.40 5.86 -9.61
N ASN A 69 2.97 6.32 -10.78
CA ASN A 69 3.00 5.52 -12.01
C ASN A 69 4.36 5.71 -12.69
N LEU A 70 4.96 4.60 -13.11
CA LEU A 70 6.14 4.59 -13.96
C LEU A 70 5.68 4.44 -15.40
N GLU A 71 5.86 5.49 -16.19
CA GLU A 71 5.71 5.41 -17.64
C GLU A 71 6.85 4.57 -18.22
N ARG A 72 6.52 3.70 -19.18
CA ARG A 72 7.55 3.08 -19.99
C ARG A 72 7.94 4.07 -21.07
N HIS A 73 9.20 4.52 -21.05
CA HIS A 73 9.79 5.09 -22.25
C HIS A 73 9.80 3.98 -23.32
N ALA A 74 9.16 4.26 -24.46
CA ALA A 74 9.09 3.38 -25.61
C ALA A 74 10.46 3.20 -26.27
#